data_AF-A0A7S0EMR2-F1
#
_entry.id   AF-A0A7S0EMR2-F1
#
_cell.length_a   1.000
_cell.length_b   1.000
_cell.length_c   1.000
_cell.angle_alpha   90.00
_cell.angle_beta   90.00
_cell.angle_gamma   90.00
#
_symmetry.space_group_name_H-M   'P 1'
#
loop_
_entity.id
_entity.type
_entity.pdbx_description
1 polymer ?
#
loop_
_entity_poly.entity_id
_entity_poly.type
_entity_poly.pdbx_seq_one_letter_code
_entity_poly.pdbx_strand_id
1 'polypeptide(L)'
;WDEALRQGLKGDPAQERPLRVLPLYDTQAHAFTCSTRRGSLGQHFRVLGGGGGGGSSEGGADQLPPPLAAALAILHRFDWVGLTDLYDQSVCLLHYQANGSLPAACNCAYGPIRLGLPRFTHGVVRHDATSLSAETLALIDAHSQVDAQLFAAALRLLLGRLRTVEENTGVELRRCIDWHKLWQASGHIP
;
A
#
# COMPACT_ATOMS: atom_id res chain seq x y z
N TRP A 1 0.98 -21.09 -13.52
CA TRP A 1 0.23 -20.42 -12.43
C TRP A 1 1.02 -20.43 -11.13
N ASP A 2 1.37 -21.58 -10.54
CA ASP A 2 2.23 -21.64 -9.33
C ASP A 2 3.67 -21.15 -9.56
N GLU A 3 4.26 -21.45 -10.72
CA GLU A 3 5.66 -21.13 -11.01
C GLU A 3 5.89 -19.63 -11.31
N ALA A 4 4.97 -18.98 -12.02
CA ALA A 4 5.04 -17.54 -12.35
C ALA A 4 4.83 -16.66 -11.11
N LEU A 5 3.87 -17.01 -10.24
CA LEU A 5 3.73 -16.40 -8.91
C LEU A 5 4.98 -16.64 -8.06
N ARG A 6 5.54 -17.87 -8.03
CA ARG A 6 6.79 -18.16 -7.31
C ARG A 6 7.98 -17.35 -7.82
N GLN A 7 8.12 -17.17 -9.12
CA GLN A 7 9.23 -16.44 -9.72
C GLN A 7 9.04 -14.93 -9.63
N GLY A 8 7.80 -14.44 -9.77
CA GLY A 8 7.43 -13.04 -9.61
C GLY A 8 7.46 -12.56 -8.16
N LEU A 9 7.29 -13.43 -7.17
CA LEU A 9 7.34 -13.11 -5.73
C LEU A 9 8.74 -13.23 -5.11
N LYS A 10 9.78 -13.61 -5.86
CA LYS A 10 11.16 -13.56 -5.37
C LYS A 10 11.68 -12.12 -5.40
N GLY A 11 11.21 -11.31 -4.46
CA GLY A 11 11.97 -10.13 -4.02
C GLY A 11 13.29 -10.58 -3.43
N ASP A 12 14.29 -9.71 -3.39
CA ASP A 12 15.54 -9.98 -2.69
C ASP A 12 15.26 -9.97 -1.17
N PRO A 13 15.24 -11.13 -0.48
CA PRO A 13 14.92 -11.17 0.95
C PRO A 13 15.96 -10.42 1.78
N ALA A 14 17.14 -10.09 1.21
CA ALA A 14 18.17 -9.33 1.89
C ALA A 14 17.82 -7.84 2.08
N GLN A 15 16.86 -7.30 1.33
CA GLN A 15 16.48 -5.88 1.38
C GLN A 15 15.21 -5.62 2.20
N GLU A 16 14.44 -6.66 2.53
CA GLU A 16 13.20 -6.52 3.28
C GLU A 16 13.45 -6.55 4.79
N ARG A 17 12.97 -5.52 5.49
CA ARG A 17 12.99 -5.54 6.97
C ARG A 17 12.07 -6.66 7.45
N PRO A 18 12.52 -7.48 8.43
CA PRO A 18 11.71 -8.58 8.95
C PRO A 18 10.41 -8.05 9.55
N LEU A 19 9.35 -8.84 9.41
CA LEU A 19 8.07 -8.56 10.04
C LEU A 19 8.28 -8.47 11.56
N ARG A 20 7.90 -7.34 12.15
CA ARG A 20 8.05 -7.08 13.58
C ARG A 20 6.76 -6.55 14.18
N VAL A 21 6.53 -6.90 15.44
CA VAL A 21 5.52 -6.25 16.27
C VAL A 21 6.02 -4.84 16.59
N LEU A 22 5.21 -3.85 16.24
CA LEU A 22 5.48 -2.43 16.38
C LEU A 22 5.03 -1.95 17.75
N PRO A 23 5.93 -1.36 18.55
CA PRO A 23 5.53 -0.72 19.79
C PRO A 23 4.61 0.47 19.49
N LEU A 24 3.33 0.37 19.86
CA LEU A 24 2.33 1.42 19.62
C LEU A 24 2.64 2.75 20.35
N TYR A 25 3.55 2.76 21.33
CA TYR A 25 4.02 3.99 21.97
C TYR A 25 5.00 4.80 21.11
N ASP A 26 5.62 4.18 20.10
CA ASP A 26 6.58 4.80 19.18
C ASP A 26 6.03 4.93 17.75
N THR A 27 4.81 4.45 17.50
CA THR A 27 4.17 4.73 16.23
C THR A 27 3.64 6.17 16.27
N GLN A 28 4.30 7.07 15.55
CA GLN A 28 3.62 8.24 14.98
C GLN A 28 2.59 7.74 13.94
N ALA A 29 1.64 6.91 14.35
CA ALA A 29 0.60 6.37 13.52
C ALA A 29 -0.43 7.47 13.26
N HIS A 30 -0.12 8.33 12.30
CA HIS A 30 -1.09 9.25 11.70
C HIS A 30 -2.33 8.53 11.12
N ALA A 31 -2.27 7.19 10.98
CA ALA A 31 -3.37 6.36 10.53
C ALA A 31 -4.51 6.19 11.56
N PHE A 32 -4.26 6.37 12.86
CA PHE A 32 -5.26 6.09 13.92
C PHE A 32 -5.81 7.33 14.62
N THR A 33 -5.27 8.52 14.35
CA THR A 33 -5.76 9.77 14.95
C THR A 33 -6.68 10.53 14.00
N CYS A 34 -7.76 9.91 13.53
CA CYS A 34 -8.86 10.67 12.93
C CYS A 34 -9.82 11.09 14.05
N SER A 35 -9.43 12.10 14.82
CA SER A 35 -10.35 12.79 15.73
C SER A 35 -11.04 13.92 14.97
N THR A 36 -12.34 14.12 15.17
CA THR A 36 -13.12 15.23 14.60
C THR A 36 -12.66 16.61 15.10
N ARG A 37 -11.74 16.67 16.06
CA ARG A 37 -11.04 17.88 16.46
C ARG A 37 -9.74 17.98 15.69
N ARG A 38 -9.61 19.08 14.93
CA ARG A 38 -8.41 19.56 14.21
C ARG A 38 -7.15 18.76 14.53
N GLY A 39 -6.88 17.77 13.69
CA GLY A 39 -5.71 16.91 13.83
C GLY A 39 -5.79 15.68 12.94
N SER A 40 -6.21 15.82 11.68
CA SER A 40 -6.26 14.70 10.74
C SER A 40 -5.65 15.08 9.38
N LEU A 41 -4.70 14.25 8.94
CA LEU A 41 -4.37 13.95 7.54
C LEU A 41 -3.77 15.05 6.62
N GLY A 42 -3.20 16.14 7.14
CA GLY A 42 -2.76 17.24 6.24
C GLY A 42 -1.38 17.87 6.43
N GLN A 43 -0.57 17.52 7.43
CA GLN A 43 0.48 18.47 7.88
C GLN A 43 1.93 17.96 7.90
N HIS A 44 2.24 16.79 7.33
CA HIS A 44 3.64 16.35 7.19
C HIS A 44 4.03 15.90 5.78
N PHE A 45 3.37 16.41 4.74
CA PHE A 45 4.09 16.59 3.48
C PHE A 45 5.06 17.74 3.72
N ARG A 46 6.25 17.43 4.22
CA ARG A 46 7.38 18.30 3.96
C ARG A 46 7.57 18.22 2.46
N VAL A 47 7.05 19.20 1.72
CA VAL A 47 7.60 19.52 0.40
C VAL A 47 9.09 19.58 0.64
N LEU A 48 9.84 18.61 0.09
CA LEU A 48 11.29 18.66 0.13
C LEU A 48 11.63 19.95 -0.60
N GLY A 49 11.89 21.00 0.17
CA GLY A 49 12.10 22.33 -0.35
C GLY A 49 13.21 22.25 -1.38
N GLY A 50 12.88 22.63 -2.63
CA GLY A 50 13.87 23.24 -3.49
C GLY A 50 14.52 24.34 -2.66
N GLY A 51 15.83 24.24 -2.49
CA GLY A 51 16.61 25.14 -1.65
C GLY A 51 16.23 26.60 -1.95
N GLY A 52 15.88 27.33 -0.89
CA GLY A 52 15.47 28.71 -1.00
C GLY A 52 16.58 29.60 -1.56
N GLY A 53 16.18 30.62 -2.30
CA GLY A 53 17.05 31.71 -2.74
C GLY A 53 16.40 32.47 -3.88
N GLY A 54 15.89 33.67 -3.59
CA GLY A 54 15.25 34.53 -4.59
C GLY A 54 16.17 34.81 -5.78
N GLY A 55 15.61 34.67 -6.98
CA GLY A 55 16.27 34.97 -8.23
C GLY A 55 15.35 34.59 -9.37
N SER A 56 14.78 35.60 -10.02
CA SER A 56 14.04 35.47 -11.28
C SER A 56 14.84 34.66 -12.31
N SER A 57 14.32 33.52 -12.75
CA SER A 57 14.73 32.85 -14.00
C SER A 57 13.66 31.87 -14.44
N GLU A 58 13.39 31.91 -15.74
CA GLU A 58 12.42 31.14 -16.51
C GLU A 58 12.65 29.63 -16.45
N GLY A 59 11.57 28.84 -16.62
CA GLY A 59 11.64 27.45 -17.09
C GLY A 59 11.89 26.37 -16.03
N GLY A 60 10.86 25.56 -15.75
CA GLY A 60 11.03 24.36 -14.90
C GLY A 60 9.76 23.54 -14.70
N ALA A 61 9.00 23.29 -15.78
CA ALA A 61 7.88 22.34 -15.79
C ALA A 61 8.38 20.89 -15.90
N ASP A 62 9.33 20.49 -15.04
CA ASP A 62 10.05 19.20 -15.15
C ASP A 62 10.28 18.56 -13.77
N GLN A 63 9.25 18.50 -12.93
CA GLN A 63 9.28 17.58 -11.78
C GLN A 63 8.99 16.17 -12.28
N LEU A 64 10.03 15.54 -12.84
CA LEU A 64 10.08 14.11 -13.12
C LEU A 64 9.66 13.31 -11.87
N PRO A 65 8.95 12.18 -12.03
CA PRO A 65 8.61 11.31 -10.91
C PRO A 65 9.87 10.97 -10.10
N PRO A 66 9.76 10.84 -8.77
CA PRO A 66 10.91 10.47 -7.94
C PRO A 66 11.55 9.20 -8.52
N PRO A 67 12.88 9.11 -8.60
CA PRO A 67 13.53 7.95 -9.20
C PRO A 67 13.02 6.66 -8.55
N LEU A 68 12.59 5.69 -9.36
CA LEU A 68 12.02 4.42 -8.88
C LEU A 68 12.88 3.78 -7.79
N ALA A 69 14.20 3.79 -7.95
CA ALA A 69 15.15 3.26 -6.96
C ALA A 69 15.02 3.93 -5.58
N ALA A 70 14.82 5.25 -5.54
CA ALA A 70 14.63 5.98 -4.28
C ALA A 70 13.28 5.63 -3.64
N ALA A 71 12.22 5.51 -4.45
CA ALA A 71 10.91 5.11 -3.96
C ALA A 71 10.91 3.67 -3.40
N LEU A 72 11.55 2.73 -4.09
CA LEU A 72 11.74 1.35 -3.62
C LEU A 72 12.57 1.30 -2.33
N ALA A 73 13.68 2.03 -2.26
CA ALA A 73 14.49 2.10 -1.05
C ALA A 73 13.70 2.64 0.15
N ILE A 74 12.80 3.59 -0.06
CA ILE A 74 11.90 4.10 0.98
C ILE A 74 10.84 3.05 1.33
N LEU A 75 10.22 2.40 0.34
CA LEU A 75 9.23 1.33 0.54
C LEU A 75 9.77 0.25 1.49
N HIS A 76 11.01 -0.21 1.27
CA HIS A 76 11.64 -1.24 2.11
C HIS A 76 11.97 -0.78 3.53
N ARG A 77 12.02 0.54 3.78
CA ARG A 77 12.26 1.10 5.12
C ARG A 77 11.00 1.16 5.97
N PHE A 78 9.81 1.17 5.34
CA PHE A 78 8.55 1.21 6.06
C PHE A 78 8.30 -0.07 6.87
N ASP A 79 7.95 0.15 8.12
CA ASP A 79 7.58 -0.92 9.05
C ASP A 79 6.24 -1.56 8.71
N TRP A 80 5.32 -0.78 8.14
CA TRP A 80 4.02 -1.24 7.66
C TRP A 80 3.66 -0.51 6.37
N VAL A 81 3.10 -1.25 5.42
CA VAL A 81 2.54 -0.76 4.16
C VAL A 81 1.22 -1.50 3.95
N GLY A 82 0.15 -0.76 3.66
CA GLY A 82 -1.15 -1.30 3.30
C GLY A 82 -1.51 -0.94 1.87
N LEU A 83 -2.34 -1.77 1.24
CA LEU A 83 -2.90 -1.53 -0.09
C LEU A 83 -4.43 -1.47 -0.01
N THR A 84 -5.02 -0.52 -0.73
CA THR A 84 -6.48 -0.33 -0.77
C THR A 84 -7.21 -1.51 -1.39
N ASP A 85 -6.63 -2.13 -2.41
CA ASP A 85 -7.17 -3.31 -3.09
C ASP A 85 -7.23 -4.54 -2.17
N LEU A 86 -6.36 -4.55 -1.15
CA LEU A 86 -6.27 -5.57 -0.09
C LEU A 86 -6.50 -4.92 1.28
N TYR A 87 -7.48 -4.02 1.38
CA TYR A 87 -7.71 -3.22 2.59
C TYR A 87 -7.88 -4.11 3.83
N ASP A 88 -8.76 -5.11 3.77
CA ASP A 88 -9.06 -5.96 4.93
C ASP A 88 -7.82 -6.75 5.39
N GLN A 89 -7.03 -7.28 4.46
CA GLN A 89 -5.78 -7.96 4.76
C GLN A 89 -4.72 -6.99 5.32
N SER A 90 -4.64 -5.77 4.78
CA SER A 90 -3.71 -4.73 5.25
C SER A 90 -3.99 -4.33 6.69
N VAL A 91 -5.28 -4.22 7.05
CA VAL A 91 -5.70 -3.92 8.42
C VAL A 91 -5.44 -5.11 9.35
N CYS A 92 -5.68 -6.35 8.92
CA CYS A 92 -5.34 -7.54 9.70
C CYS A 92 -3.82 -7.64 9.94
N LEU A 93 -2.99 -7.36 8.93
CA LEU A 93 -1.54 -7.27 9.10
C LEU A 93 -1.18 -6.20 10.13
N LEU A 94 -1.82 -5.02 10.06
CA LEU A 94 -1.59 -3.95 11.03
C LEU A 94 -1.96 -4.38 12.44
N HIS A 95 -3.07 -5.08 12.65
CA HIS A 95 -3.45 -5.65 13.94
C HIS A 95 -2.39 -6.61 14.49
N TYR A 96 -1.89 -7.53 13.65
CA TYR A 96 -0.84 -8.45 14.05
C TYR A 96 0.45 -7.70 14.42
N GLN A 97 0.87 -6.74 13.59
CA GLN A 97 2.04 -5.94 13.89
C GLN A 97 1.83 -5.06 15.14
N ALA A 98 0.62 -4.59 15.44
CA ALA A 98 0.36 -3.79 16.63
C ALA A 98 0.34 -4.64 17.92
N ASN A 99 -0.27 -5.83 17.87
CA ASN A 99 -0.67 -6.57 19.06
C ASN A 99 0.03 -7.93 19.22
N GLY A 100 0.78 -8.38 18.21
CA GLY A 100 1.31 -9.74 18.14
C GLY A 100 0.25 -10.82 17.96
N SER A 101 -1.03 -10.44 17.78
CA SER A 101 -2.17 -11.35 17.64
C SER A 101 -3.18 -10.82 16.62
N LEU A 102 -4.00 -11.72 16.07
CA LEU A 102 -5.03 -11.41 15.08
C LEU A 102 -6.42 -11.52 15.69
N PRO A 103 -7.35 -10.60 15.37
CA PRO A 103 -8.77 -10.80 15.61
C PRO A 103 -9.27 -12.07 14.91
N ALA A 104 -10.23 -12.80 15.51
CA ALA A 104 -10.82 -13.98 14.90
C ALA A 104 -11.45 -13.69 13.51
N ALA A 105 -11.97 -12.48 13.33
CA ALA A 105 -12.55 -12.01 12.08
C ALA A 105 -11.53 -11.88 10.92
N CYS A 106 -10.22 -11.96 11.20
CA CYS A 106 -9.19 -12.00 10.17
C CYS A 106 -9.02 -13.40 9.56
N ASN A 107 -9.58 -14.45 10.15
CA ASN A 107 -9.41 -15.80 9.63
C ASN A 107 -10.40 -16.13 8.51
N CYS A 108 -9.90 -16.24 7.28
CA CYS A 108 -10.73 -16.51 6.12
C CYS A 108 -11.23 -17.95 6.01
N ALA A 109 -10.81 -18.85 6.91
CA ALA A 109 -11.42 -20.15 7.07
C ALA A 109 -12.91 -20.06 7.46
N TYR A 110 -13.33 -18.96 8.09
CA TYR A 110 -14.71 -18.75 8.55
C TYR A 110 -15.54 -17.84 7.63
N GLY A 111 -14.99 -17.42 6.48
CA GLY A 111 -15.62 -16.51 5.53
C GLY A 111 -14.82 -15.24 5.26
N PRO A 112 -15.38 -14.25 4.56
CA PRO A 112 -14.67 -13.00 4.28
C PRO A 112 -14.38 -12.20 5.55
N ILE A 113 -13.26 -11.48 5.56
CA ILE A 113 -12.85 -10.63 6.69
C ILE A 113 -13.91 -9.56 6.95
N ARG A 114 -14.33 -9.43 8.20
CA ARG A 114 -15.31 -8.43 8.65
C ARG A 114 -14.90 -7.85 9.99
N LEU A 115 -14.03 -6.84 9.97
CA LEU A 115 -13.53 -6.19 11.18
C LEU A 115 -14.52 -5.20 11.82
N GLY A 116 -15.66 -4.94 11.19
CA GLY A 116 -16.66 -3.99 11.71
C GLY A 116 -16.17 -2.55 11.81
N LEU A 117 -15.09 -2.20 11.10
CA LEU A 117 -14.55 -0.85 11.10
C LEU A 117 -15.53 0.14 10.43
N PRO A 118 -15.76 1.32 11.02
CA PRO A 118 -16.59 2.33 10.40
C PRO A 118 -15.97 2.79 9.09
N ARG A 119 -16.74 2.71 8.00
CA ARG A 119 -16.35 3.28 6.70
C ARG A 119 -16.85 4.71 6.62
N PHE A 120 -15.92 5.66 6.66
CA PHE A 120 -16.21 7.07 6.42
C PHE A 120 -15.98 7.41 4.96
N THR A 121 -17.02 7.84 4.26
CA THR A 121 -16.91 8.36 2.90
C THR A 121 -16.71 9.87 2.94
N HIS A 122 -15.65 10.37 2.30
CA HIS A 122 -15.33 11.80 2.30
C HIS A 122 -16.14 12.63 1.29
N GLY A 123 -17.32 12.16 0.86
CA GLY A 123 -18.21 12.87 -0.07
C GLY A 123 -17.63 13.08 -1.49
N VAL A 124 -16.51 12.44 -1.82
CA VAL A 124 -15.89 12.51 -3.14
C VAL A 124 -16.71 11.67 -4.11
N VAL A 125 -17.05 12.26 -5.26
CA VAL A 125 -17.77 11.56 -6.33
C VAL A 125 -16.95 10.36 -6.77
N ARG A 126 -17.61 9.21 -6.93
CA ARG A 126 -16.94 8.02 -7.45
C ARG A 126 -16.63 8.25 -8.92
N HIS A 127 -15.34 8.22 -9.26
CA HIS A 127 -14.87 8.20 -10.63
C HIS A 127 -14.71 6.74 -11.09
N ASP A 128 -15.01 6.48 -12.36
CA ASP A 128 -14.84 5.17 -12.98
C ASP A 128 -13.87 5.33 -14.16
N ALA A 129 -12.84 4.49 -14.24
CA ALA A 129 -11.89 4.53 -15.34
C ALA A 129 -12.56 4.25 -16.69
N THR A 130 -13.68 3.52 -16.70
CA THR A 130 -14.45 3.21 -17.92
C THR A 130 -15.12 4.43 -18.56
N SER A 131 -15.22 5.55 -17.83
CA SER A 131 -15.74 6.81 -18.40
C SER A 131 -14.68 7.67 -19.08
N LEU A 132 -13.41 7.27 -19.01
CA LEU A 132 -12.30 7.99 -19.64
C LEU A 132 -12.09 7.51 -21.08
N SER A 133 -11.63 8.41 -21.95
CA SER A 133 -11.23 8.04 -23.31
C SER A 133 -9.94 7.21 -23.29
N ALA A 134 -9.74 6.38 -24.33
CA ALA A 134 -8.51 5.60 -24.49
C ALA A 134 -7.25 6.48 -24.53
N GLU A 135 -7.34 7.69 -25.11
CA GLU A 135 -6.25 8.67 -25.14
C GLU A 135 -5.89 9.17 -23.73
N THR A 136 -6.90 9.52 -22.93
CA THR A 136 -6.69 9.94 -21.54
C THR A 136 -6.10 8.82 -20.69
N LEU A 137 -6.57 7.58 -20.87
CA LEU A 137 -5.99 6.42 -20.19
C LEU A 137 -4.52 6.22 -20.56
N ALA A 138 -4.17 6.32 -21.85
CA ALA A 138 -2.79 6.20 -22.30
C ALA A 138 -1.88 7.29 -21.70
N LEU A 139 -2.39 8.52 -21.53
CA LEU A 139 -1.67 9.58 -20.84
C LEU A 139 -1.46 9.27 -19.35
N ILE A 140 -2.49 8.77 -18.67
CA ILE A 140 -2.38 8.36 -17.26
C ILE A 140 -1.34 7.24 -17.10
N ASP A 141 -1.38 6.23 -17.97
CA ASP A 141 -0.43 5.12 -17.96
C ASP A 141 1.00 5.62 -18.17
N ALA A 142 1.21 6.53 -19.13
CA ALA A 142 2.51 7.14 -19.38
C ALA A 142 3.04 7.92 -18.16
N HIS A 143 2.15 8.60 -17.44
CA HIS A 143 2.51 9.37 -16.25
C HIS A 143 2.64 8.52 -14.96
N SER A 144 2.06 7.33 -14.92
CA SER A 144 2.05 6.46 -13.73
C SER A 144 2.95 5.22 -13.84
N GLN A 145 3.80 5.14 -14.88
CA GLN A 145 4.66 3.99 -15.11
C GLN A 145 5.59 3.66 -13.92
N VAL A 146 6.07 4.67 -13.19
CA VAL A 146 6.88 4.47 -11.98
C VAL A 146 6.01 3.99 -10.82
N ASP A 147 4.82 4.56 -10.65
CA ASP A 147 3.87 4.17 -9.60
C ASP A 147 3.39 2.73 -9.77
N ALA A 148 3.15 2.31 -11.02
CA ALA A 148 2.83 0.94 -11.40
C ALA A 148 3.90 -0.06 -10.91
N GLN A 149 5.18 0.26 -11.11
CA GLN A 149 6.28 -0.57 -10.64
C GLN A 149 6.40 -0.57 -9.10
N LEU A 150 6.22 0.59 -8.48
CA LEU A 150 6.22 0.72 -7.02
C LEU A 150 5.05 -0.05 -6.37
N PHE A 151 3.85 0.02 -6.95
CA PHE A 151 2.66 -0.71 -6.53
C PHE A 151 2.92 -2.22 -6.62
N ALA A 152 3.48 -2.69 -7.73
CA ALA A 152 3.81 -4.11 -7.89
C ALA A 152 4.85 -4.57 -6.85
N ALA A 153 5.82 -3.73 -6.48
CA ALA A 153 6.76 -4.04 -5.40
C ALA A 153 6.07 -4.07 -4.03
N ALA A 154 5.20 -3.10 -3.74
CA ALA A 154 4.43 -3.03 -2.50
C ALA A 154 3.47 -4.23 -2.34
N LEU A 155 2.84 -4.67 -3.44
CA LEU A 155 1.97 -5.84 -3.45
C LEU A 155 2.73 -7.11 -3.10
N ARG A 156 3.91 -7.32 -3.69
CA ARG A 156 4.77 -8.47 -3.35
C ARG A 156 5.15 -8.46 -1.88
N LEU A 157 5.60 -7.31 -1.37
CA LEU A 157 5.98 -7.14 0.03
C LEU A 157 4.80 -7.42 0.97
N LEU A 158 3.61 -6.91 0.67
CA LEU A 158 2.40 -7.17 1.46
C LEU A 158 2.06 -8.67 1.45
N LEU A 159 2.01 -9.31 0.28
CA LEU A 159 1.68 -10.73 0.16
C LEU A 159 2.70 -11.62 0.88
N GLY A 160 3.99 -11.28 0.81
CA GLY A 160 5.05 -11.96 1.57
C GLY A 160 4.84 -11.85 3.08
N ARG A 161 4.56 -10.64 3.57
CA ARG A 161 4.27 -10.40 5.00
C ARG A 161 3.02 -11.15 5.47
N LEU A 162 1.95 -11.16 4.66
CA LEU A 162 0.74 -11.93 4.97
C LEU A 162 1.08 -13.41 5.11
N ARG A 163 1.83 -13.98 4.16
CA ARG A 163 2.28 -15.38 4.23
C ARG A 163 3.06 -15.66 5.53
N THR A 164 3.99 -14.79 5.92
CA THR A 164 4.72 -14.96 7.20
C THR A 164 3.77 -14.95 8.41
N VAL A 165 2.74 -14.11 8.41
CA VAL A 165 1.73 -14.12 9.48
C VAL A 165 0.95 -15.43 9.47
N GLU A 166 0.55 -15.94 8.31
CA GLU A 166 -0.13 -17.24 8.21
C GLU A 166 0.75 -18.38 8.75
N GLU A 167 2.04 -18.41 8.38
CA GLU A 167 3.01 -19.40 8.87
C GLU A 167 3.19 -19.32 10.40
N ASN A 168 3.19 -18.10 10.97
CA ASN A 168 3.38 -17.89 12.41
C ASN A 168 2.12 -18.16 13.25
N THR A 169 0.93 -18.07 12.66
CA THR A 169 -0.33 -18.08 13.43
C THR A 169 -1.28 -19.21 13.06
N GLY A 170 -1.08 -19.84 11.89
CA GLY A 170 -2.02 -20.83 11.32
C GLY A 170 -3.32 -20.22 10.77
N VAL A 171 -3.46 -18.89 10.78
CA VAL A 171 -4.62 -18.19 10.22
C VAL A 171 -4.50 -18.11 8.70
N GLU A 172 -5.61 -18.24 7.97
CA GLU A 172 -5.63 -18.10 6.51
C GLU A 172 -6.07 -16.68 6.12
N LEU A 173 -5.14 -15.77 5.88
CA LEU A 173 -5.41 -14.37 5.50
C LEU A 173 -5.59 -14.21 3.98
N ARG A 174 -4.84 -14.98 3.18
CA ARG A 174 -4.82 -14.85 1.73
C ARG A 174 -5.94 -15.60 1.03
N ARG A 175 -6.60 -16.54 1.71
CA ARG A 175 -7.66 -17.40 1.14
C ARG A 175 -8.87 -16.63 0.62
N CYS A 176 -9.21 -15.52 1.25
CA CYS A 176 -10.33 -14.65 0.87
C CYS A 176 -9.94 -13.57 -0.15
N ILE A 177 -8.69 -13.54 -0.66
CA ILE A 177 -8.31 -12.62 -1.73
C ILE A 177 -8.98 -13.07 -3.03
N ASP A 178 -9.75 -12.18 -3.64
CA ASP A 178 -10.25 -12.35 -5.00
C ASP A 178 -9.11 -12.05 -5.98
N TRP A 179 -8.34 -13.08 -6.31
CA TRP A 179 -7.17 -12.97 -7.19
C TRP A 179 -7.53 -12.51 -8.60
N HIS A 180 -8.72 -12.88 -9.10
CA HIS A 180 -9.18 -12.47 -10.42
C HIS A 180 -9.48 -10.98 -10.43
N LYS A 181 -10.20 -10.47 -9.43
CA LYS A 181 -10.47 -9.04 -9.29
C LYS A 181 -9.19 -8.23 -9.05
N LEU A 182 -8.28 -8.72 -8.22
CA LEU A 182 -7.00 -8.06 -7.97
C LEU A 182 -6.18 -7.95 -9.27
N TRP A 183 -6.14 -9.01 -10.08
CA TRP A 183 -5.50 -9.00 -11.38
C TRP A 183 -6.14 -7.99 -12.34
N GLN A 184 -7.47 -8.00 -12.46
CA GLN A 184 -8.20 -7.05 -13.31
C GLN A 184 -7.97 -5.60 -12.89
N ALA A 185 -7.91 -5.32 -11.59
CA ALA A 185 -7.73 -3.97 -11.06
C ALA A 185 -6.30 -3.46 -11.21
N SER A 186 -5.30 -4.34 -11.10
CA SER A 186 -3.89 -3.93 -11.08
C SER A 186 -3.21 -4.01 -12.44
N GLY A 187 -3.65 -4.89 -13.35
CA GLY A 187 -2.96 -5.15 -14.63
C GLY A 187 -1.49 -5.60 -14.47
N HIS A 188 -1.02 -5.78 -13.23
CA HIS A 188 0.38 -5.90 -12.84
C HIS A 188 0.52 -6.90 -11.68
N ILE A 189 0.43 -8.17 -12.06
CA ILE A 189 0.84 -9.35 -11.29
C ILE A 189 1.46 -10.33 -12.31
N PRO A 190 2.79 -10.36 -12.50
CA PRO A 190 3.39 -11.25 -13.51
C PRO A 190 2.92 -12.71 -13.39
#